data_AF-A0A6J1IVE2-F1
#
_entry.id   AF-A0A6J1IVE2-F1
#
_cell.length_a   1.000
_cell.length_b   1.000
_cell.length_c   1.000
_cell.angle_alpha   90.00
_cell.angle_beta   90.00
_cell.angle_gamma   90.00
#
_symmetry.space_group_name_H-M   'P 1'
#
loop_
_entity.id
_entity.type
_entity.pdbx_description
1 polymer ?
#
loop_
_entity_poly.entity_id
_entity_poly.type
_entity_poly.pdbx_seq_one_letter_code
_entity_poly.pdbx_strand_id
1 'polypeptide(L)'
;MDSDYGIPRQLSDLQKFRSLYQPLLPPCLQGTEVRVEFGDATTAVDPADAPTISRAFPHTYGQPLAHFLRATAKVPDAQIITEHPSIRVGIVFCGRQSPGGHNVIWGLHNALKVHNPNSVLLGFLGGSEGLFSQKTLEITEDVLSTYKNQGGYDLLGRTKDQIRTKEQVNAALKTCLDLKLDGLVIIGGVTSNTDAAQLAETFAESKCPTKVVGVPVTLNGDLKNQFVETNVGFDTICKVNSQLISNVCTDALSAEKYYYFIRLMGRKASHVALECTLQSHPNLVILGEEVAASKLTLFDLTTQICDAVQARAHQDKYHGVILLPEGLIESIPEIYALLKEIHSLLKQGVLVDNISSQLSPWASALFEFLPPFIRKQLLLDPESDDSAQLSQIETEKLLAHLVEAEINKRLKEGTYKGKKFNAICHFFGYQARGSLPSKFDCDYAYVLGHVCYHILAAGLNGYMATLTNLKNPVNKWRCGAAPIASMMTVKRWAQNPGASSIGKPAIHPATVDLKGKAYELLRENASKFLIDDLYRNPGPLQFDGPGADAKPISLCVEDQDYMGRIKKLQEYLDKVRTIVKPGCSQEVLKAALSVMGSVTDVLSVMSSSSFSGKASLEA
;
A
#
# COMPACT_ATOMS: atom_id res chain seq x y z
N MET A 1 -5.78 29.52 6.82
CA MET A 1 -6.86 28.80 6.12
C MET A 1 -7.82 28.33 7.19
N ASP A 2 -8.89 29.08 7.40
CA ASP A 2 -10.03 28.66 8.21
C ASP A 2 -10.87 27.75 7.31
N SER A 3 -10.46 26.49 7.22
CA SER A 3 -11.24 25.47 6.52
C SER A 3 -12.28 24.90 7.49
N ASP A 4 -13.51 24.78 6.99
CA ASP A 4 -14.70 24.26 7.69
C ASP A 4 -14.61 22.76 8.02
N TYR A 5 -13.61 22.37 8.81
CA TYR A 5 -13.45 21.01 9.31
C TYR A 5 -14.53 20.67 10.33
N GLY A 6 -15.07 19.45 10.26
CA GLY A 6 -16.07 18.97 11.22
C GLY A 6 -17.47 19.57 11.09
N ILE A 7 -17.71 20.46 10.11
CA ILE A 7 -19.04 21.04 9.89
C ILE A 7 -19.94 20.01 9.18
N PRO A 8 -21.14 19.72 9.71
CA PRO A 8 -22.10 18.84 9.05
C PRO A 8 -22.40 19.28 7.62
N ARG A 9 -22.42 18.33 6.68
CA ARG A 9 -22.62 18.60 5.25
C ARG A 9 -24.00 18.15 4.77
N GLN A 10 -24.54 18.88 3.80
CA GLN A 10 -25.72 18.44 3.07
C GLN A 10 -25.33 17.26 2.16
N LEU A 11 -25.88 16.08 2.46
CA LEU A 11 -25.64 14.87 1.70
C LEU A 11 -26.64 14.72 0.54
N SER A 12 -26.18 14.21 -0.60
CA SER A 12 -27.07 13.71 -1.67
C SER A 12 -27.87 12.49 -1.20
N ASP A 13 -28.92 12.10 -1.92
CA ASP A 13 -29.78 10.99 -1.49
C ASP A 13 -29.03 9.65 -1.41
N LEU A 14 -28.10 9.40 -2.34
CA LEU A 14 -27.23 8.22 -2.26
C LEU A 14 -26.29 8.29 -1.05
N GLN A 15 -25.74 9.45 -0.72
CA GLN A 15 -24.88 9.61 0.45
C GLN A 15 -25.65 9.43 1.75
N LYS A 16 -26.88 9.93 1.84
CA LYS A 16 -27.80 9.69 2.97
C LYS A 16 -28.11 8.20 3.11
N PHE A 17 -28.41 7.51 2.02
CA PHE A 17 -28.61 6.06 2.06
C PHE A 17 -27.36 5.33 2.52
N ARG A 18 -26.18 5.74 2.03
CA ARG A 18 -24.90 5.12 2.40
C ARG A 18 -24.49 5.40 3.84
N SER A 19 -24.82 6.55 4.42
CA SER A 19 -24.52 6.81 5.84
C SER A 19 -25.28 5.90 6.80
N LEU A 20 -26.37 5.25 6.34
CA LEU A 20 -27.13 4.27 7.12
C LEU A 20 -26.48 2.88 7.17
N TYR A 21 -25.62 2.53 6.20
CA TYR A 21 -24.95 1.23 6.18
C TYR A 21 -24.14 1.02 7.47
N GLN A 22 -24.39 -0.09 8.16
CA GLN A 22 -23.65 -0.46 9.36
C GLN A 22 -22.55 -1.47 8.97
N PRO A 23 -21.27 -1.10 9.06
CA PRO A 23 -20.18 -2.01 8.80
C PRO A 23 -20.23 -3.21 9.73
N LEU A 24 -19.86 -4.37 9.20
CA LEU A 24 -19.85 -5.60 9.97
C LEU A 24 -18.62 -5.67 10.89
N LEU A 25 -18.82 -6.20 12.11
CA LEU A 25 -17.74 -6.40 13.08
C LEU A 25 -17.49 -7.91 13.30
N PRO A 26 -16.25 -8.40 13.21
CA PRO A 26 -15.92 -9.79 13.48
C PRO A 26 -16.32 -10.20 14.91
N PRO A 27 -16.77 -11.44 15.14
CA PRO A 27 -17.19 -11.91 16.47
C PRO A 27 -16.15 -11.76 17.58
N CYS A 28 -14.86 -11.66 17.26
CA CYS A 28 -13.80 -11.46 18.26
C CYS A 28 -13.74 -10.06 18.86
N LEU A 29 -14.35 -9.06 18.21
CA LEU A 29 -14.41 -7.67 18.68
C LEU A 29 -15.82 -7.25 19.14
N GLN A 30 -16.79 -8.17 19.11
CA GLN A 30 -18.15 -7.89 19.54
C GLN A 30 -18.25 -7.93 21.06
N GLY A 31 -18.95 -6.95 21.64
CA GLY A 31 -19.12 -6.79 23.08
C GLY A 31 -17.94 -6.06 23.73
N THR A 32 -17.90 -6.06 25.06
CA THR A 32 -16.86 -5.36 25.84
C THR A 32 -15.74 -6.28 26.31
N GLU A 33 -15.95 -7.60 26.29
CA GLU A 33 -14.99 -8.58 26.80
C GLU A 33 -14.11 -9.13 25.66
N VAL A 34 -13.08 -8.38 25.28
CA VAL A 34 -12.07 -8.81 24.30
C VAL A 34 -10.82 -9.32 25.03
N ARG A 35 -10.32 -10.48 24.60
CA ARG A 35 -9.08 -11.07 25.10
C ARG A 35 -7.93 -10.75 24.18
N VAL A 36 -6.77 -10.46 24.77
CA VAL A 36 -5.50 -10.33 24.06
C VAL A 36 -4.64 -11.57 24.33
N GLU A 37 -4.26 -12.25 23.26
CA GLU A 37 -3.27 -13.32 23.27
C GLU A 37 -1.97 -12.77 22.70
N PHE A 38 -0.88 -12.91 23.46
CA PHE A 38 0.46 -12.56 22.99
C PHE A 38 1.10 -13.79 22.36
N GLY A 39 1.45 -13.67 21.08
CA GLY A 39 2.20 -14.67 20.35
C GLY A 39 3.71 -14.51 20.55
N ASP A 40 4.48 -15.09 19.63
CA ASP A 40 5.93 -15.05 19.67
C ASP A 40 6.49 -13.64 19.43
N ALA A 41 7.69 -13.41 19.96
CA ALA A 41 8.50 -12.22 19.69
C ALA A 41 8.78 -12.11 18.18
N THR A 42 8.60 -10.92 17.64
CA THR A 42 8.85 -10.68 16.22
C THR A 42 10.33 -10.40 15.92
N THR A 43 10.74 -10.68 14.70
CA THR A 43 12.05 -10.27 14.17
C THR A 43 11.86 -9.46 12.88
N ALA A 44 12.96 -8.91 12.35
CA ALA A 44 12.94 -8.18 11.09
C ALA A 44 12.64 -9.12 9.92
N VAL A 45 12.00 -8.60 8.87
CA VAL A 45 11.71 -9.36 7.64
C VAL A 45 12.98 -9.95 7.04
N ASP A 46 14.05 -9.14 6.97
CA ASP A 46 15.39 -9.59 6.58
C ASP A 46 16.26 -9.76 7.84
N PRO A 47 16.71 -10.98 8.16
CA PRO A 47 17.63 -11.22 9.28
C PRO A 47 18.91 -10.37 9.21
N ALA A 48 19.36 -9.99 8.01
CA ALA A 48 20.55 -9.16 7.84
C ALA A 48 20.36 -7.72 8.32
N ASP A 49 19.11 -7.23 8.38
CA ASP A 49 18.78 -5.88 8.83
C ASP A 49 18.47 -5.80 10.32
N ALA A 50 18.19 -6.94 10.96
CA ALA A 50 17.85 -7.04 12.38
C ALA A 50 18.82 -6.28 13.32
N PRO A 51 20.16 -6.33 13.16
CA PRO A 51 21.08 -5.58 14.02
C PRO A 51 20.94 -4.06 13.87
N THR A 52 20.70 -3.58 12.65
CA THR A 52 20.53 -2.14 12.39
C THR A 52 19.18 -1.64 12.90
N ILE A 53 18.12 -2.41 12.70
CA ILE A 53 16.77 -2.06 13.17
C ILE A 53 16.71 -2.08 14.70
N SER A 54 17.21 -3.14 15.35
CA SER A 54 17.24 -3.22 16.81
C SER A 54 18.04 -2.10 17.46
N ARG A 55 19.14 -1.65 16.84
CA ARG A 55 19.91 -0.49 17.31
C ARG A 55 19.14 0.83 17.15
N ALA A 56 18.34 0.97 16.10
CA ALA A 56 17.54 2.18 15.85
C ALA A 56 16.24 2.21 16.66
N PHE A 57 15.71 1.04 17.03
CA PHE A 57 14.43 0.86 17.74
C PHE A 57 14.58 0.00 19.01
N PRO A 58 15.46 0.35 19.96
CA PRO A 58 15.71 -0.47 21.15
C PRO A 58 14.48 -0.69 22.05
N HIS A 59 13.48 0.19 22.03
CA HIS A 59 12.29 0.09 22.88
C HIS A 59 11.10 -0.62 22.21
N THR A 60 11.06 -0.66 20.87
CA THR A 60 9.94 -1.22 20.10
C THR A 60 10.29 -2.45 19.26
N TYR A 61 11.58 -2.77 19.10
CA TYR A 61 12.02 -4.00 18.43
C TYR A 61 11.78 -5.25 19.29
N GLY A 62 11.48 -6.39 18.65
CA GLY A 62 11.37 -7.68 19.34
C GLY A 62 10.05 -7.89 20.09
N GLN A 63 9.12 -6.95 20.00
CA GLN A 63 7.82 -7.04 20.64
C GLN A 63 6.98 -8.23 20.09
N PRO A 64 6.11 -8.85 20.90
CA PRO A 64 5.31 -10.00 20.47
C PRO A 64 4.16 -9.59 19.56
N LEU A 65 3.70 -10.52 18.71
CA LEU A 65 2.41 -10.36 18.03
C LEU A 65 1.27 -10.34 19.05
N ALA A 66 0.21 -9.59 18.75
CA ALA A 66 -1.01 -9.60 19.55
C ALA A 66 -2.20 -10.09 18.71
N HIS A 67 -3.02 -10.95 19.30
CA HIS A 67 -4.24 -11.46 18.71
C HIS A 67 -5.44 -11.12 19.58
N PHE A 68 -6.50 -10.63 18.95
CA PHE A 68 -7.74 -10.28 19.64
C PHE A 68 -8.77 -11.38 19.45
N LEU A 69 -9.23 -11.94 20.57
CA LEU A 69 -10.10 -13.09 20.62
C LEU A 69 -11.37 -12.76 21.41
N ARG A 70 -12.47 -13.44 21.05
CA ARG A 70 -13.72 -13.40 21.81
C ARG A 70 -13.51 -13.90 23.25
N ALA A 71 -14.28 -13.37 24.20
CA ALA A 71 -14.30 -13.86 25.59
C ALA A 71 -14.47 -15.38 25.73
N THR A 72 -15.25 -16.01 24.85
CA THR A 72 -15.50 -17.46 24.89
C THR A 72 -14.35 -18.32 24.36
N ALA A 73 -13.27 -17.72 23.84
CA ALA A 73 -12.11 -18.46 23.38
C ALA A 73 -11.32 -19.00 24.59
N LYS A 74 -11.30 -20.32 24.75
CA LYS A 74 -10.52 -21.02 25.79
C LYS A 74 -9.06 -21.14 25.34
N VAL A 75 -8.33 -20.04 25.46
CA VAL A 75 -6.89 -20.00 25.18
C VAL A 75 -6.15 -19.85 26.51
N PRO A 76 -5.28 -20.82 26.89
CA PRO A 76 -4.42 -20.66 28.05
C PRO A 76 -3.51 -19.44 27.80
N ASP A 77 -3.37 -18.58 28.80
CA ASP A 77 -2.52 -17.37 28.78
C ASP A 77 -3.08 -16.12 28.06
N ALA A 78 -4.29 -16.16 27.51
CA ALA A 78 -4.95 -14.97 26.99
C ALA A 78 -5.39 -14.03 28.15
N GLN A 79 -4.94 -12.78 28.10
CA GLN A 79 -5.30 -11.76 29.10
C GLN A 79 -6.67 -11.18 28.76
N ILE A 80 -7.52 -11.05 29.78
CA ILE A 80 -8.83 -10.40 29.63
C ILE A 80 -8.67 -8.92 29.94
N ILE A 81 -9.00 -8.06 28.98
CA ILE A 81 -9.11 -6.63 29.23
C ILE A 81 -10.42 -6.42 29.99
N THR A 82 -10.33 -6.28 31.32
CA THR A 82 -11.49 -6.14 32.21
C THR A 82 -11.72 -4.71 32.65
N GLU A 83 -10.68 -3.88 32.62
CA GLU A 83 -10.75 -2.47 32.95
C GLU A 83 -10.74 -1.62 31.68
N HIS A 84 -11.73 -0.74 31.58
CA HIS A 84 -11.84 0.21 30.48
C HIS A 84 -11.82 1.63 31.07
N PRO A 85 -10.64 2.13 31.50
CA PRO A 85 -10.54 3.49 31.99
C PRO A 85 -10.91 4.50 30.90
N SER A 86 -11.28 5.71 31.32
CA SER A 86 -11.52 6.80 30.38
C SER A 86 -10.19 7.21 29.76
N ILE A 87 -10.06 7.06 28.44
CA ILE A 87 -8.83 7.39 27.71
C ILE A 87 -9.03 8.54 26.72
N ARG A 88 -7.97 9.29 26.45
CA ARG A 88 -7.90 10.37 25.46
C ARG A 88 -7.04 9.94 24.29
N VAL A 89 -7.63 9.87 23.12
CA VAL A 89 -6.95 9.41 21.90
C VAL A 89 -6.90 10.53 20.88
N GLY A 90 -5.71 10.81 20.37
CA GLY A 90 -5.51 11.67 19.21
C GLY A 90 -5.56 10.85 17.91
N ILE A 91 -6.10 11.40 16.83
CA ILE A 91 -6.14 10.75 15.52
C ILE A 91 -5.76 11.72 14.40
N VAL A 92 -4.96 11.27 13.44
CA VAL A 92 -4.46 12.11 12.35
C VAL A 92 -4.47 11.38 11.01
N PHE A 93 -4.92 12.07 9.97
CA PHE A 93 -4.80 11.64 8.58
C PHE A 93 -3.46 12.06 7.99
N CYS A 94 -2.64 11.07 7.62
CA CYS A 94 -1.33 11.27 7.02
C CYS A 94 -1.30 10.76 5.56
N GLY A 95 -0.71 11.57 4.68
CA GLY A 95 -0.52 11.23 3.27
C GLY A 95 -1.69 11.64 2.36
N ARG A 96 -1.76 11.00 1.18
CA ARG A 96 -2.83 11.23 0.19
C ARG A 96 -4.13 10.59 0.68
N GLN A 97 -5.26 11.23 0.39
CA GLN A 97 -6.57 10.73 0.82
C GLN A 97 -6.94 9.39 0.14
N SER A 98 -7.61 8.51 0.89
CA SER A 98 -8.04 7.19 0.45
C SER A 98 -9.50 6.94 0.89
N PRO A 99 -10.36 6.36 0.05
CA PRO A 99 -11.71 5.96 0.46
C PRO A 99 -11.68 5.03 1.68
N GLY A 100 -12.57 5.27 2.65
CA GLY A 100 -12.67 4.48 3.88
C GLY A 100 -11.92 5.05 5.09
N GLY A 101 -11.08 6.09 4.95
CA GLY A 101 -10.39 6.67 6.12
C GLY A 101 -11.32 7.19 7.21
N HIS A 102 -12.45 7.80 6.85
CA HIS A 102 -13.47 8.21 7.83
C HIS A 102 -14.04 7.04 8.64
N ASN A 103 -14.15 5.85 8.04
CA ASN A 103 -14.65 4.65 8.71
C ASN A 103 -13.69 4.15 9.80
N VAL A 104 -12.38 4.40 9.68
CA VAL A 104 -11.42 4.12 10.77
C VAL A 104 -11.71 4.99 11.98
N ILE A 105 -11.93 6.30 11.76
CA ILE A 105 -12.30 7.23 12.83
C ILE A 105 -13.62 6.81 13.47
N TRP A 106 -14.61 6.45 12.66
CA TRP A 106 -15.91 5.98 13.15
C TRP A 106 -15.79 4.69 13.98
N GLY A 107 -15.02 3.71 13.51
CA GLY A 107 -14.77 2.46 14.25
C GLY A 107 -14.09 2.72 15.59
N LEU A 108 -13.07 3.57 15.60
CA LEU A 108 -12.37 3.94 16.83
C LEU A 108 -13.28 4.72 17.80
N HIS A 109 -14.03 5.71 17.31
CA HIS A 109 -14.99 6.47 18.13
C HIS A 109 -16.02 5.53 18.76
N ASN A 110 -16.59 4.62 17.97
CA ASN A 110 -17.56 3.65 18.47
C ASN A 110 -16.95 2.74 19.53
N ALA A 111 -15.77 2.16 19.29
CA ALA A 111 -15.08 1.32 20.25
C ALA A 111 -14.80 2.05 21.57
N LEU A 112 -14.31 3.29 21.51
CA LEU A 112 -14.08 4.13 22.68
C LEU A 112 -15.36 4.31 23.51
N LYS A 113 -16.46 4.70 22.86
CA LYS A 113 -17.74 4.99 23.54
C LYS A 113 -18.43 3.74 24.08
N VAL A 114 -18.34 2.60 23.39
CA VAL A 114 -18.91 1.32 23.84
C VAL A 114 -18.24 0.83 25.11
N HIS A 115 -16.91 0.96 25.21
CA HIS A 115 -16.17 0.47 26.37
C HIS A 115 -16.13 1.47 27.53
N ASN A 116 -16.01 2.77 27.24
CA ASN A 116 -16.15 3.82 28.26
C ASN A 116 -16.69 5.12 27.64
N PRO A 117 -17.94 5.52 27.93
CA PRO A 117 -18.57 6.72 27.36
C PRO A 117 -17.81 8.03 27.59
N ASN A 118 -16.99 8.11 28.65
CA ASN A 118 -16.21 9.28 29.01
C ASN A 118 -14.92 9.44 28.19
N SER A 119 -14.54 8.41 27.41
CA SER A 119 -13.37 8.47 26.53
C SER A 119 -13.53 9.57 25.48
N VAL A 120 -12.42 10.23 25.12
CA VAL A 120 -12.41 11.39 24.21
C VAL A 120 -11.56 11.07 22.99
N LEU A 121 -12.08 11.38 21.80
CA LEU A 121 -11.36 11.28 20.54
C LEU A 121 -11.11 12.67 19.97
N LEU A 122 -9.85 13.03 19.77
CA LEU A 122 -9.42 14.32 19.22
C LEU A 122 -8.82 14.13 17.83
N GLY A 123 -9.42 14.72 16.81
CA GLY A 123 -8.88 14.74 15.45
C GLY A 123 -7.97 15.94 15.23
N PHE A 124 -6.77 15.72 14.68
CA PHE A 124 -5.82 16.80 14.34
C PHE A 124 -6.09 17.40 12.96
N LEU A 125 -6.24 18.73 12.91
CA LEU A 125 -6.66 19.47 11.73
C LEU A 125 -5.50 19.80 10.78
N GLY A 126 -5.62 19.47 9.50
CA GLY A 126 -4.57 19.67 8.49
C GLY A 126 -3.45 18.63 8.53
N GLY A 127 -3.69 17.47 9.14
CA GLY A 127 -2.68 16.42 9.28
C GLY A 127 -1.63 16.73 10.34
N SER A 128 -0.36 16.42 10.04
CA SER A 128 0.77 16.59 10.97
C SER A 128 0.97 18.05 11.41
N GLU A 129 0.67 19.03 10.55
CA GLU A 129 0.72 20.45 10.93
C GLU A 129 -0.25 20.77 12.07
N GLY A 130 -1.43 20.14 12.08
CA GLY A 130 -2.38 20.24 13.20
C GLY A 130 -1.84 19.61 14.47
N LEU A 131 -1.16 18.47 14.35
CA LEU A 131 -0.47 17.80 15.45
C LEU A 131 0.63 18.69 16.04
N PHE A 132 1.44 19.34 15.22
CA PHE A 132 2.51 20.22 15.71
C PHE A 132 1.97 21.51 16.34
N SER A 133 0.87 22.05 15.82
CA SER A 133 0.27 23.31 16.26
C SER A 133 -0.87 23.16 17.26
N GLN A 134 -1.13 21.95 17.75
CA GLN A 134 -2.22 21.61 18.70
C GLN A 134 -3.62 21.99 18.20
N LYS A 135 -3.82 22.04 16.88
CA LYS A 135 -5.14 22.32 16.28
C LYS A 135 -5.95 21.04 16.23
N THR A 136 -6.95 20.96 17.09
CA THR A 136 -7.78 19.76 17.26
C THR A 136 -9.27 20.07 17.10
N LEU A 137 -10.01 19.02 16.77
CA LEU A 137 -11.46 18.96 16.78
C LEU A 137 -11.87 17.74 17.60
N GLU A 138 -12.75 17.91 18.59
CA GLU A 138 -13.34 16.76 19.29
C GLU A 138 -14.31 16.04 18.36
N ILE A 139 -14.10 14.73 18.19
CA ILE A 139 -14.92 13.90 17.32
C ILE A 139 -16.10 13.38 18.12
N THR A 140 -17.27 13.95 17.86
CA THR A 140 -18.56 13.54 18.43
C THR A 140 -19.41 12.80 17.41
N GLU A 141 -20.51 12.20 17.87
CA GLU A 141 -21.48 11.53 16.99
C GLU A 141 -22.10 12.50 15.97
N ASP A 142 -22.37 13.73 16.39
CA ASP A 142 -22.92 14.78 15.52
C ASP A 142 -21.94 15.16 14.41
N VAL A 143 -20.65 15.32 14.77
CA VAL A 143 -19.58 15.57 13.80
C VAL A 143 -19.47 14.41 12.81
N LEU A 144 -19.54 13.16 13.29
CA LEU A 144 -19.40 11.97 12.44
C LEU A 144 -20.61 11.69 11.55
N SER A 145 -21.81 12.16 11.93
CA SER A 145 -23.08 11.81 11.30
C SER A 145 -23.06 11.93 9.76
N THR A 146 -22.42 12.97 9.23
CA THR A 146 -22.33 13.22 7.78
C THR A 146 -21.09 12.62 7.11
N TYR A 147 -20.19 12.00 7.86
CA TYR A 147 -18.93 11.41 7.35
C TYR A 147 -18.92 9.88 7.35
N LYS A 148 -19.89 9.24 8.00
CA LYS A 148 -20.06 7.78 7.96
C LYS A 148 -20.19 7.27 6.52
N ASN A 149 -19.34 6.31 6.16
CA ASN A 149 -19.30 5.69 4.83
C ASN A 149 -19.09 6.68 3.68
N GLN A 150 -18.46 7.83 3.94
CA GLN A 150 -18.11 8.81 2.92
C GLN A 150 -16.64 8.69 2.52
N GLY A 151 -16.32 9.06 1.28
CA GLY A 151 -14.96 9.21 0.79
C GLY A 151 -14.29 10.49 1.29
N GLY A 152 -13.04 10.72 0.86
CA GLY A 152 -12.28 11.93 1.22
C GLY A 152 -11.70 11.90 2.64
N TYR A 153 -10.89 12.90 2.95
CA TYR A 153 -10.31 13.20 4.28
C TYR A 153 -10.72 14.61 4.75
N ASP A 154 -11.80 15.14 4.21
CA ASP A 154 -12.29 16.51 4.43
C ASP A 154 -12.85 16.74 5.84
N LEU A 155 -13.00 15.69 6.67
CA LEU A 155 -13.30 15.83 8.09
C LEU A 155 -12.18 16.57 8.85
N LEU A 156 -10.93 16.17 8.64
CA LEU A 156 -9.76 16.70 9.36
C LEU A 156 -8.74 17.37 8.45
N GLY A 157 -8.82 17.19 7.13
CA GLY A 157 -7.71 17.49 6.22
C GLY A 157 -6.63 16.42 6.29
N ARG A 158 -5.53 16.63 5.57
CA ARG A 158 -4.47 15.62 5.40
C ARG A 158 -3.08 16.23 5.49
N THR A 159 -2.13 15.42 5.94
CA THR A 159 -0.70 15.77 5.89
C THR A 159 -0.22 15.91 4.44
N LYS A 160 0.59 16.94 4.19
CA LYS A 160 1.29 17.11 2.92
C LYS A 160 2.69 16.47 2.92
N ASP A 161 3.40 16.53 4.04
CA ASP A 161 4.81 16.10 4.17
C ASP A 161 5.10 15.18 5.35
N GLN A 162 6.22 14.47 5.30
CA GLN A 162 6.67 13.56 6.36
C GLN A 162 7.09 14.27 7.65
N ILE A 163 7.00 13.57 8.76
CA ILE A 163 7.55 13.98 10.06
C ILE A 163 9.03 13.57 10.10
N ARG A 164 9.96 14.52 9.98
CA ARG A 164 11.39 14.23 9.80
C ARG A 164 12.31 14.92 10.75
N THR A 165 12.04 16.19 11.04
CA THR A 165 12.99 17.00 11.79
C THR A 165 12.82 16.74 13.28
N LYS A 166 13.90 16.93 14.05
CA LYS A 166 13.83 16.79 15.50
C LYS A 166 12.82 17.76 16.10
N GLU A 167 12.69 18.95 15.51
CA GLU A 167 11.72 19.97 15.90
C GLU A 167 10.28 19.48 15.71
N GLN A 168 9.97 18.85 14.58
CA GLN A 168 8.65 18.27 14.31
C GLN A 168 8.31 17.13 15.28
N VAL A 169 9.25 16.22 15.52
CA VAL A 169 9.09 15.12 16.48
C VAL A 169 8.87 15.64 17.90
N ASN A 170 9.68 16.63 18.32
CA ASN A 170 9.55 17.27 19.63
C ASN A 170 8.22 18.03 19.76
N ALA A 171 7.75 18.67 18.68
CA ALA A 171 6.45 19.33 18.66
C ALA A 171 5.31 18.31 18.85
N ALA A 172 5.35 17.17 18.14
CA ALA A 172 4.38 16.10 18.32
C ALA A 172 4.39 15.53 19.76
N LEU A 173 5.58 15.29 20.32
CA LEU A 173 5.75 14.86 21.71
C LEU A 173 5.11 15.85 22.69
N LYS A 174 5.45 17.14 22.55
CA LYS A 174 4.90 18.22 23.38
C LYS A 174 3.38 18.26 23.30
N THR A 175 2.81 18.21 22.10
CA THR A 175 1.35 18.18 21.90
C THR A 175 0.70 17.01 22.61
N CYS A 176 1.26 15.81 22.52
CA CYS A 176 0.70 14.63 23.18
C CYS A 176 0.70 14.75 24.71
N LEU A 177 1.75 15.34 25.29
CA LEU A 177 1.85 15.63 26.72
C LEU A 177 0.87 16.73 27.15
N ASP A 178 0.82 17.84 26.42
CA ASP A 178 -0.02 19.00 26.73
C ASP A 178 -1.52 18.63 26.69
N LEU A 179 -1.93 17.81 25.71
CA LEU A 179 -3.30 17.33 25.57
C LEU A 179 -3.63 16.09 26.43
N LYS A 180 -2.62 15.57 27.15
CA LYS A 180 -2.70 14.37 28.00
C LYS A 180 -3.26 13.17 27.24
N LEU A 181 -2.69 12.87 26.07
CA LEU A 181 -3.13 11.75 25.26
C LEU A 181 -2.59 10.43 25.80
N ASP A 182 -3.46 9.43 25.92
CA ASP A 182 -3.09 8.05 26.20
C ASP A 182 -2.66 7.34 24.91
N GLY A 183 -3.22 7.75 23.77
CA GLY A 183 -2.94 7.17 22.45
C GLY A 183 -2.89 8.20 21.33
N LEU A 184 -2.08 7.91 20.31
CA LEU A 184 -2.02 8.63 19.03
C LEU A 184 -2.17 7.62 17.89
N VAL A 185 -3.25 7.73 17.11
CA VAL A 185 -3.55 6.87 15.96
C VAL A 185 -3.19 7.61 14.67
N ILE A 186 -2.28 7.02 13.90
CA ILE A 186 -1.79 7.57 12.62
C ILE A 186 -2.39 6.74 11.48
N ILE A 187 -3.28 7.36 10.70
CA ILE A 187 -3.89 6.76 9.51
C ILE A 187 -3.05 7.13 8.30
N GLY A 188 -2.44 6.15 7.63
CA GLY A 188 -1.72 6.44 6.38
C GLY A 188 -1.03 5.23 5.75
N GLY A 189 -0.22 5.52 4.74
CA GLY A 189 0.51 4.50 3.98
C GLY A 189 1.90 4.19 4.54
N VAL A 190 2.78 3.71 3.67
CA VAL A 190 4.16 3.30 3.98
C VAL A 190 4.97 4.35 4.75
N THR A 191 5.02 5.58 4.24
CA THR A 191 5.80 6.67 4.85
C THR A 191 5.22 7.08 6.20
N SER A 192 3.89 7.19 6.30
CA SER A 192 3.22 7.60 7.53
C SER A 192 3.38 6.58 8.66
N ASN A 193 3.40 5.28 8.34
CA ASN A 193 3.64 4.25 9.35
C ASN A 193 5.13 4.13 9.71
N THR A 194 6.04 4.55 8.83
CA THR A 194 7.45 4.76 9.19
C THR A 194 7.59 5.89 10.22
N ASP A 195 6.89 7.01 10.00
CA ASP A 195 6.85 8.12 10.95
C ASP A 195 6.23 7.68 12.29
N ALA A 196 5.18 6.84 12.25
CA ALA A 196 4.55 6.28 13.45
C ALA A 196 5.51 5.44 14.30
N ALA A 197 6.34 4.59 13.67
CA ALA A 197 7.37 3.84 14.38
C ALA A 197 8.41 4.76 15.04
N GLN A 198 8.86 5.79 14.32
CA GLN A 198 9.84 6.75 14.86
C GLN A 198 9.27 7.53 16.05
N LEU A 199 8.03 7.99 15.95
CA LEU A 199 7.33 8.65 17.05
C LEU A 199 7.17 7.71 18.26
N ALA A 200 6.76 6.46 18.03
CA ALA A 200 6.61 5.46 19.09
C ALA A 200 7.90 5.24 19.87
N GLU A 201 9.03 5.14 19.16
CA GLU A 201 10.36 4.95 19.73
C GLU A 201 10.79 6.18 20.53
N THR A 202 10.68 7.39 19.95
CA THR A 202 11.06 8.64 20.63
C THR A 202 10.18 8.91 21.86
N PHE A 203 8.89 8.57 21.80
CA PHE A 203 7.98 8.70 22.93
C PHE A 203 8.37 7.75 24.06
N ALA A 204 8.76 6.51 23.74
CA ALA A 204 9.26 5.55 24.71
C ALA A 204 10.57 6.01 25.36
N GLU A 205 11.53 6.48 24.57
CA GLU A 205 12.82 7.03 25.05
C GLU A 205 12.58 8.24 25.99
N SER A 206 11.62 9.10 25.64
CA SER A 206 11.24 10.28 26.43
C SER A 206 10.31 9.97 27.61
N LYS A 207 9.99 8.68 27.86
CA LYS A 207 9.04 8.23 28.89
C LYS A 207 7.65 8.89 28.79
N CYS A 208 7.22 9.21 27.58
CA CYS A 208 5.88 9.69 27.31
C CYS A 208 4.86 8.56 27.54
N PRO A 209 3.75 8.79 28.26
CA PRO A 209 2.73 7.76 28.45
C PRO A 209 1.98 7.41 27.15
N THR A 210 1.93 8.33 26.18
CA THR A 210 1.18 8.18 24.93
C THR A 210 1.70 7.03 24.08
N LYS A 211 0.81 6.12 23.70
CA LYS A 211 1.09 4.99 22.79
C LYS A 211 0.79 5.36 21.35
N VAL A 212 1.66 5.00 20.42
CA VAL A 212 1.47 5.31 18.99
C VAL A 212 1.02 4.05 18.24
N VAL A 213 -0.05 4.17 17.45
CA VAL A 213 -0.65 3.09 16.67
C VAL A 213 -0.76 3.48 15.20
N GLY A 214 -0.31 2.62 14.30
CA GLY A 214 -0.41 2.79 12.85
C GLY A 214 -1.62 2.07 12.25
N VAL A 215 -2.23 2.66 11.22
CA VAL A 215 -3.32 2.04 10.45
C VAL A 215 -2.98 2.00 8.97
N PRO A 216 -3.04 0.83 8.30
CA PRO A 216 -2.61 0.67 6.92
C PRO A 216 -3.65 1.16 5.89
N VAL A 217 -3.66 2.47 5.65
CA VAL A 217 -4.60 3.13 4.74
C VAL A 217 -3.86 3.81 3.58
N THR A 218 -3.98 3.23 2.39
CA THR A 218 -3.38 3.75 1.16
C THR A 218 -4.12 3.18 -0.05
N LEU A 219 -4.29 3.99 -1.08
CA LEU A 219 -4.88 3.57 -2.34
C LEU A 219 -3.93 2.75 -3.23
N ASN A 220 -2.63 2.78 -2.94
CA ASN A 220 -1.62 2.18 -3.83
C ASN A 220 -1.58 0.64 -3.71
N GLY A 221 -2.10 0.06 -2.62
CA GLY A 221 -1.95 -1.38 -2.33
C GLY A 221 -0.51 -1.79 -1.97
N ASP A 222 0.35 -0.83 -1.64
CA ASP A 222 1.81 -1.01 -1.50
C ASP A 222 2.29 -1.17 -0.05
N LEU A 223 1.43 -0.95 0.96
CA LEU A 223 1.75 -1.28 2.35
C LEU A 223 1.31 -2.72 2.63
N LYS A 224 2.02 -3.66 2.01
CA LYS A 224 1.66 -5.08 2.00
C LYS A 224 2.82 -5.92 2.51
N ASN A 225 2.55 -6.84 3.42
CA ASN A 225 3.56 -7.72 4.01
C ASN A 225 2.87 -8.94 4.65
N GLN A 226 3.63 -9.77 5.37
CA GLN A 226 3.12 -10.97 6.03
C GLN A 226 1.99 -10.73 7.06
N PHE A 227 1.80 -9.50 7.53
CA PHE A 227 0.76 -9.12 8.49
C PHE A 227 -0.36 -8.27 7.87
N VAL A 228 -0.16 -7.73 6.67
CA VAL A 228 -1.10 -6.84 5.98
C VAL A 228 -1.34 -7.38 4.58
N GLU A 229 -2.50 -8.02 4.37
CA GLU A 229 -2.88 -8.64 3.09
C GLU A 229 -3.27 -7.60 2.03
N THR A 230 -3.88 -6.48 2.45
CA THR A 230 -4.26 -5.35 1.58
C THR A 230 -4.47 -4.07 2.38
N ASN A 231 -4.75 -2.95 1.70
CA ASN A 231 -4.89 -1.62 2.29
C ASN A 231 -6.30 -1.06 2.12
N VAL A 232 -6.74 -0.27 3.11
CA VAL A 232 -8.03 0.42 3.04
C VAL A 232 -8.02 1.42 1.89
N GLY A 233 -9.01 1.29 1.03
CA GLY A 233 -9.28 2.11 -0.15
C GLY A 233 -8.75 1.53 -1.45
N PHE A 234 -7.86 0.52 -1.41
CA PHE A 234 -7.36 -0.14 -2.61
C PHE A 234 -8.49 -0.77 -3.44
N ASP A 235 -9.44 -1.45 -2.78
CA ASP A 235 -10.59 -2.08 -3.44
C ASP A 235 -11.48 -1.04 -4.15
N THR A 236 -11.87 0.01 -3.42
CA THR A 236 -12.70 1.09 -3.96
C THR A 236 -12.05 1.74 -5.18
N ILE A 237 -10.76 2.06 -5.08
CA ILE A 237 -10.03 2.75 -6.15
C ILE A 237 -9.90 1.88 -7.39
N CYS A 238 -9.58 0.60 -7.22
CA CYS A 238 -9.47 -0.33 -8.33
C CYS A 238 -10.81 -0.52 -9.03
N LYS A 239 -11.92 -0.63 -8.29
CA LYS A 239 -13.27 -0.74 -8.88
C LYS A 239 -13.66 0.51 -9.69
N VAL A 240 -13.44 1.70 -9.12
CA VAL A 240 -13.76 2.97 -9.81
C VAL A 240 -12.89 3.17 -11.05
N ASN A 241 -11.59 2.93 -10.95
CA ASN A 241 -10.70 3.01 -12.11
C ASN A 241 -11.05 1.96 -13.17
N SER A 242 -11.36 0.73 -12.76
CA SER A 242 -11.79 -0.34 -13.68
C SER A 242 -13.08 0.00 -14.39
N GLN A 243 -14.06 0.62 -13.72
CA GLN A 243 -15.26 1.16 -14.36
C GLN A 243 -14.89 2.15 -15.48
N LEU A 244 -14.03 3.13 -15.17
CA LEU A 244 -13.62 4.16 -16.15
C LEU A 244 -12.85 3.55 -17.33
N ILE A 245 -11.91 2.65 -17.05
CA ILE A 245 -11.16 1.93 -18.08
C ILE A 245 -12.11 1.12 -18.97
N SER A 246 -13.08 0.42 -18.38
CA SER A 246 -14.02 -0.41 -19.13
C SER A 246 -14.93 0.40 -20.04
N ASN A 247 -15.31 1.61 -19.62
CA ASN A 247 -16.03 2.55 -20.46
C ASN A 247 -15.16 2.98 -21.66
N VAL A 248 -13.87 3.28 -21.43
CA VAL A 248 -12.92 3.58 -22.50
C VAL A 248 -12.70 2.38 -23.43
N CYS A 249 -12.63 1.16 -22.89
CA CYS A 249 -12.56 -0.07 -23.67
C CYS A 249 -13.78 -0.24 -24.59
N THR A 250 -14.98 0.03 -24.07
CA THR A 250 -16.24 0.00 -24.84
C THR A 250 -16.25 1.07 -25.94
N ASP A 251 -15.76 2.27 -25.64
CA ASP A 251 -15.61 3.34 -26.62
C ASP A 251 -14.59 2.99 -27.71
N ALA A 252 -13.47 2.36 -27.33
CA ALA A 252 -12.46 1.87 -28.27
C ALA A 252 -13.05 0.86 -29.26
N LEU A 253 -13.86 -0.09 -28.80
CA LEU A 253 -14.59 -1.03 -29.68
C LEU A 253 -15.60 -0.32 -30.57
N SER A 254 -16.25 0.73 -30.08
CA SER A 254 -17.30 1.42 -30.84
C SER A 254 -16.71 2.34 -31.92
N ALA A 255 -15.56 2.95 -31.64
CA ALA A 255 -14.92 3.91 -32.52
C ALA A 255 -13.92 3.28 -33.52
N GLU A 256 -13.32 2.14 -33.17
CA GLU A 256 -12.38 1.34 -33.99
C GLU A 256 -11.21 2.13 -34.62
N LYS A 257 -10.78 3.22 -33.96
CA LYS A 257 -9.78 4.16 -34.54
C LYS A 257 -8.80 4.81 -33.56
N TYR A 258 -8.92 4.52 -32.26
CA TYR A 258 -8.14 5.17 -31.21
C TYR A 258 -7.38 4.15 -30.35
N TYR A 259 -6.14 4.48 -30.04
CA TYR A 259 -5.37 3.83 -28.98
C TYR A 259 -5.38 4.72 -27.74
N TYR A 260 -5.95 4.22 -26.65
CA TYR A 260 -6.06 4.95 -25.39
C TYR A 260 -4.88 4.59 -24.48
N PHE A 261 -4.10 5.59 -24.09
CA PHE A 261 -3.03 5.48 -23.10
C PHE A 261 -3.56 5.99 -21.77
N ILE A 262 -3.80 5.08 -20.83
CA ILE A 262 -4.38 5.40 -19.53
C ILE A 262 -3.30 5.25 -18.47
N ARG A 263 -2.79 6.38 -17.96
CA ARG A 263 -1.94 6.38 -16.77
C ARG A 263 -2.81 6.17 -15.52
N LEU A 264 -2.34 5.33 -14.62
CA LEU A 264 -2.98 5.01 -13.35
C LEU A 264 -2.12 5.44 -12.18
N MET A 265 -2.75 6.08 -11.22
CA MET A 265 -2.10 6.41 -9.97
C MET A 265 -1.75 5.14 -9.17
N GLY A 266 -0.55 5.11 -8.56
CA GLY A 266 -0.07 3.96 -7.78
C GLY A 266 1.32 4.18 -7.15
N ARG A 267 1.83 5.43 -7.16
CA ARG A 267 3.23 5.77 -6.87
C ARG A 267 4.20 4.81 -7.57
N LYS A 268 4.99 4.05 -6.82
CA LYS A 268 6.14 3.27 -7.31
C LYS A 268 5.76 1.85 -7.74
N ALA A 269 4.67 1.30 -7.20
CA ALA A 269 4.27 -0.08 -7.45
C ALA A 269 3.12 -0.16 -8.46
N SER A 270 3.04 -1.26 -9.20
CA SER A 270 2.02 -1.42 -10.26
C SER A 270 0.75 -2.14 -9.80
N HIS A 271 0.49 -2.27 -8.49
CA HIS A 271 -0.66 -3.04 -7.96
C HIS A 271 -2.01 -2.56 -8.50
N VAL A 272 -2.23 -1.24 -8.58
CA VAL A 272 -3.47 -0.67 -9.13
C VAL A 272 -3.61 -1.01 -10.61
N ALA A 273 -2.52 -0.93 -11.39
CA ALA A 273 -2.54 -1.27 -12.81
C ALA A 273 -2.79 -2.77 -13.03
N LEU A 274 -2.16 -3.63 -12.24
CA LEU A 274 -2.39 -5.09 -12.28
C LEU A 274 -3.85 -5.42 -11.97
N GLU A 275 -4.38 -4.91 -10.86
CA GLU A 275 -5.77 -5.19 -10.45
C GLU A 275 -6.78 -4.66 -11.48
N CYS A 276 -6.58 -3.43 -11.99
CA CYS A 276 -7.46 -2.88 -13.02
C CYS A 276 -7.42 -3.71 -14.32
N THR A 277 -6.26 -4.22 -14.71
CA THR A 277 -6.13 -5.12 -15.87
C THR A 277 -6.92 -6.40 -15.66
N LEU A 278 -6.81 -7.03 -14.48
CA LEU A 278 -7.55 -8.26 -14.16
C LEU A 278 -9.08 -8.03 -14.13
N GLN A 279 -9.55 -6.83 -13.82
CA GLN A 279 -10.98 -6.51 -13.79
C GLN A 279 -11.56 -6.10 -15.16
N SER A 280 -10.78 -5.40 -15.99
CA SER A 280 -11.28 -4.75 -17.23
C SER A 280 -10.74 -5.34 -18.53
N HIS A 281 -9.68 -6.13 -18.48
CA HIS A 281 -9.04 -6.81 -19.62
C HIS A 281 -8.59 -5.87 -20.78
N PRO A 282 -7.88 -4.76 -20.52
CA PRO A 282 -7.30 -3.91 -21.57
C PRO A 282 -6.32 -4.73 -22.45
N ASN A 283 -5.99 -4.23 -23.64
CA ASN A 283 -5.12 -4.98 -24.55
C ASN A 283 -3.68 -5.09 -24.07
N LEU A 284 -3.18 -4.08 -23.38
CA LEU A 284 -1.81 -4.07 -22.88
C LEU A 284 -1.73 -3.37 -21.54
N VAL A 285 -0.90 -3.89 -20.65
CA VAL A 285 -0.45 -3.22 -19.44
C VAL A 285 1.06 -3.32 -19.38
N ILE A 286 1.74 -2.24 -18.99
CA ILE A 286 3.18 -2.26 -18.74
C ILE A 286 3.37 -2.17 -17.23
N LEU A 287 4.02 -3.16 -16.62
CA LEU A 287 4.31 -3.14 -15.19
C LEU A 287 5.73 -2.63 -14.94
N GLY A 288 5.89 -1.66 -14.05
CA GLY A 288 7.21 -1.10 -13.71
C GLY A 288 8.19 -2.17 -13.21
N GLU A 289 7.69 -3.17 -12.50
CA GLU A 289 8.45 -4.31 -12.01
C GLU A 289 9.07 -5.15 -13.15
N GLU A 290 8.33 -5.40 -14.24
CA GLU A 290 8.85 -6.11 -15.42
C GLU A 290 9.92 -5.30 -16.14
N VAL A 291 9.68 -3.99 -16.28
CA VAL A 291 10.61 -3.03 -16.89
C VAL A 291 11.92 -3.01 -16.13
N ALA A 292 11.86 -2.89 -14.80
CA ALA A 292 13.05 -2.87 -13.95
C ALA A 292 13.80 -4.22 -13.96
N ALA A 293 13.07 -5.34 -13.88
CA ALA A 293 13.67 -6.67 -13.87
C ALA A 293 14.38 -7.00 -15.20
N SER A 294 13.77 -6.62 -16.33
CA SER A 294 14.31 -6.87 -17.67
C SER A 294 15.22 -5.74 -18.18
N LYS A 295 15.37 -4.66 -17.39
CA LYS A 295 16.13 -3.45 -17.74
C LYS A 295 15.72 -2.81 -19.07
N LEU A 296 14.41 -2.78 -19.34
CA LEU A 296 13.89 -2.23 -20.60
C LEU A 296 14.14 -0.72 -20.69
N THR A 297 14.52 -0.25 -21.87
CA THR A 297 14.71 1.17 -22.20
C THR A 297 13.41 1.80 -22.71
N LEU A 298 13.37 3.13 -22.85
CA LEU A 298 12.26 3.81 -23.54
C LEU A 298 12.08 3.31 -24.96
N PHE A 299 13.17 2.98 -25.64
CA PHE A 299 13.13 2.43 -26.99
C PHE A 299 12.48 1.05 -27.02
N ASP A 300 12.83 0.17 -26.07
CA ASP A 300 12.24 -1.18 -25.97
C ASP A 300 10.74 -1.11 -25.69
N LEU A 301 10.31 -0.24 -24.77
CA LEU A 301 8.89 -0.04 -24.46
C LEU A 301 8.12 0.52 -25.66
N THR A 302 8.69 1.50 -26.35
CA THR A 302 8.09 2.07 -27.57
C THR A 302 7.93 0.98 -28.63
N THR A 303 8.98 0.18 -28.84
CA THR A 303 8.98 -0.93 -29.80
C THR A 303 7.93 -1.97 -29.45
N GLN A 304 7.85 -2.38 -28.18
CA GLN A 304 6.85 -3.34 -27.68
C GLN A 304 5.41 -2.87 -27.97
N ILE A 305 5.12 -1.58 -27.72
CA ILE A 305 3.80 -1.00 -27.99
C ILE A 305 3.54 -0.94 -29.51
N CYS A 306 4.52 -0.52 -30.31
CA CYS A 306 4.39 -0.49 -31.76
C CYS A 306 4.13 -1.90 -32.34
N ASP A 307 4.81 -2.93 -31.83
CA ASP A 307 4.63 -4.32 -32.25
C ASP A 307 3.24 -4.83 -31.89
N ALA A 308 2.72 -4.48 -30.70
CA ALA A 308 1.35 -4.75 -30.29
C ALA A 308 0.32 -4.08 -31.24
N VAL A 309 0.51 -2.79 -31.56
CA VAL A 309 -0.34 -2.04 -32.49
C VAL A 309 -0.32 -2.68 -33.88
N GLN A 310 0.85 -3.08 -34.36
CA GLN A 310 1.03 -3.72 -35.66
C GLN A 310 0.40 -5.13 -35.71
N ALA A 311 0.55 -5.93 -34.66
CA ALA A 311 -0.06 -7.25 -34.56
C ALA A 311 -1.59 -7.17 -34.62
N ARG A 312 -2.19 -6.17 -33.97
CA ARG A 312 -3.63 -5.90 -34.04
C ARG A 312 -4.06 -5.39 -35.41
N ALA A 313 -3.26 -4.52 -36.03
CA ALA A 313 -3.53 -4.02 -37.38
C ALA A 313 -3.52 -5.13 -38.43
N HIS A 314 -2.72 -6.20 -38.26
CA HIS A 314 -2.78 -7.39 -39.12
C HIS A 314 -4.11 -8.15 -39.05
N GLN A 315 -4.94 -7.89 -38.03
CA GLN A 315 -6.28 -8.44 -37.88
C GLN A 315 -7.37 -7.37 -38.13
N ASP A 316 -7.00 -6.30 -38.84
CA ASP A 316 -7.87 -5.14 -39.12
C ASP A 316 -8.39 -4.41 -37.87
N LYS A 317 -7.70 -4.55 -36.74
CA LYS A 317 -8.01 -3.83 -35.50
C LYS A 317 -7.10 -2.61 -35.35
N TYR A 318 -7.69 -1.42 -35.37
CA TYR A 318 -6.98 -0.14 -35.32
C TYR A 318 -7.26 0.65 -34.04
N HIS A 319 -7.73 -0.04 -33.01
CA HIS A 319 -8.01 0.48 -31.67
C HIS A 319 -7.36 -0.36 -30.60
N GLY A 320 -7.21 0.20 -29.40
CA GLY A 320 -6.82 -0.54 -28.23
C GLY A 320 -6.71 0.32 -26.97
N VAL A 321 -6.54 -0.33 -25.83
CA VAL A 321 -6.36 0.32 -24.53
C VAL A 321 -5.08 -0.19 -23.88
N ILE A 322 -4.24 0.75 -23.45
CA ILE A 322 -2.93 0.52 -22.85
C ILE A 322 -2.91 1.15 -21.46
N LEU A 323 -2.63 0.36 -20.43
CA LEU A 323 -2.52 0.84 -19.05
C LEU A 323 -1.06 1.02 -18.64
N LEU A 324 -0.78 2.14 -17.97
CA LEU A 324 0.56 2.52 -17.51
C LEU A 324 0.50 2.95 -16.03
N PRO A 325 1.34 2.41 -15.14
CA PRO A 325 1.44 2.93 -13.77
C PRO A 325 2.18 4.28 -13.77
N GLU A 326 1.80 5.21 -12.89
CA GLU A 326 2.43 6.54 -12.82
C GLU A 326 3.93 6.47 -12.47
N GLY A 327 4.36 5.44 -11.74
CA GLY A 327 5.77 5.19 -11.39
C GLY A 327 6.59 4.50 -12.47
N LEU A 328 6.02 4.21 -13.64
CA LEU A 328 6.74 3.58 -14.75
C LEU A 328 8.05 4.31 -15.07
N ILE A 329 8.04 5.64 -15.01
CA ILE A 329 9.18 6.49 -15.32
C ILE A 329 10.40 6.23 -14.41
N GLU A 330 10.18 5.94 -13.13
CA GLU A 330 11.25 5.56 -12.18
C GLU A 330 11.69 4.10 -12.33
N SER A 331 10.94 3.29 -13.07
CA SER A 331 11.26 1.88 -13.31
C SER A 331 12.16 1.68 -14.55
N ILE A 332 12.17 2.66 -15.45
CA ILE A 332 13.04 2.67 -16.63
C ILE A 332 14.46 3.06 -16.18
N PRO A 333 15.46 2.17 -16.28
CA PRO A 333 16.78 2.40 -15.67
C PRO A 333 17.44 3.69 -16.15
N GLU A 334 17.29 4.00 -17.43
CA GLU A 334 17.94 5.16 -18.03
C GLU A 334 17.34 6.49 -17.55
N ILE A 335 16.02 6.56 -17.42
CA ILE A 335 15.34 7.75 -16.90
C ILE A 335 15.53 7.86 -15.39
N TYR A 336 15.56 6.74 -14.66
CA TYR A 336 15.87 6.74 -13.24
C TYR A 336 17.27 7.32 -12.96
N ALA A 337 18.28 6.93 -13.75
CA ALA A 337 19.63 7.48 -13.64
C ALA A 337 19.66 8.99 -13.90
N LEU A 338 18.99 9.43 -14.97
CA LEU A 338 18.83 10.86 -15.29
C LEU A 338 18.16 11.64 -14.16
N LEU A 339 17.05 11.14 -13.61
CA LEU A 339 16.35 11.75 -12.47
C LEU A 339 17.26 11.87 -11.24
N LYS A 340 18.08 10.85 -10.95
CA LYS A 340 19.02 10.89 -9.83
C LYS A 340 20.10 11.95 -10.02
N GLU A 341 20.60 12.10 -11.23
CA GLU A 341 21.58 13.13 -11.56
C GLU A 341 20.98 14.55 -11.43
N ILE A 342 19.80 14.77 -12.02
CA ILE A 342 19.05 16.03 -11.90
C ILE A 342 18.78 16.38 -10.43
N HIS A 343 18.24 15.45 -9.64
CA HIS A 343 17.95 15.69 -8.23
C HIS A 343 19.21 15.96 -7.41
N SER A 344 20.35 15.35 -7.76
CA SER A 344 21.64 15.65 -7.12
C SER A 344 22.09 17.08 -7.40
N LEU A 345 21.97 17.55 -8.64
CA LEU A 345 22.32 18.92 -9.03
C LEU A 345 21.39 19.95 -8.38
N LEU A 346 20.08 19.68 -8.33
CA LEU A 346 19.11 20.52 -7.62
C LEU A 346 19.45 20.66 -6.13
N LYS A 347 19.82 19.54 -5.47
CA LYS A 347 20.25 19.55 -4.07
C LYS A 347 21.54 20.34 -3.83
N GLN A 348 22.40 20.46 -4.83
CA GLN A 348 23.61 21.29 -4.78
C GLN A 348 23.32 22.78 -5.05
N GLY A 349 22.05 23.16 -5.30
CA GLY A 349 21.65 24.53 -5.54
C GLY A 349 21.86 25.01 -6.97
N VAL A 350 22.05 24.09 -7.93
CA VAL A 350 22.16 24.44 -9.35
C VAL A 350 20.80 24.93 -9.84
N LEU A 351 20.78 26.12 -10.45
CA LEU A 351 19.57 26.68 -11.05
C LEU A 351 19.08 25.79 -12.19
N VAL A 352 17.76 25.62 -12.29
CA VAL A 352 17.09 24.77 -13.28
C VAL A 352 17.59 25.00 -14.71
N ASP A 353 17.81 26.26 -15.09
CA ASP A 353 18.28 26.65 -16.43
C ASP A 353 19.70 26.16 -16.76
N ASN A 354 20.51 25.89 -15.73
CA ASN A 354 21.90 25.46 -15.87
C ASN A 354 22.08 23.94 -15.71
N ILE A 355 21.01 23.19 -15.44
CA ILE A 355 21.10 21.74 -15.20
C ILE A 355 21.59 21.02 -16.45
N SER A 356 21.04 21.34 -17.62
CA SER A 356 21.36 20.64 -18.88
C SER A 356 22.85 20.69 -19.26
N SER A 357 23.56 21.76 -18.88
CA SER A 357 25.00 21.92 -19.17
C SER A 357 25.92 21.20 -18.18
N GLN A 358 25.38 20.78 -17.02
CA GLN A 358 26.12 20.07 -15.97
C GLN A 358 25.80 18.58 -15.91
N LEU A 359 24.86 18.10 -16.73
CA LEU A 359 24.59 16.69 -16.89
C LEU A 359 25.76 15.98 -17.57
N SER A 360 25.97 14.72 -17.21
CA SER A 360 26.87 13.80 -17.89
C SER A 360 26.51 13.71 -19.38
N PRO A 361 27.49 13.43 -20.28
CA PRO A 361 27.23 13.44 -21.72
C PRO A 361 26.07 12.53 -22.14
N TRP A 362 25.93 11.38 -21.49
CA TRP A 362 24.86 10.44 -21.76
C TRP A 362 23.50 10.92 -21.21
N ALA A 363 23.46 11.45 -19.99
CA ALA A 363 22.24 12.01 -19.42
C ALA A 363 21.76 13.25 -20.19
N SER A 364 22.69 14.08 -20.66
CA SER A 364 22.40 15.24 -21.51
C SER A 364 21.78 14.83 -22.85
N ALA A 365 22.36 13.84 -23.54
CA ALA A 365 21.80 13.30 -24.78
C ALA A 365 20.39 12.73 -24.59
N LEU A 366 20.16 11.96 -23.51
CA LEU A 366 18.82 11.46 -23.18
C LEU A 366 17.84 12.60 -22.87
N PHE A 367 18.27 13.60 -22.10
CA PHE A 367 17.46 14.75 -21.77
C PHE A 367 17.07 15.54 -23.03
N GLU A 368 17.99 15.76 -23.95
CA GLU A 368 17.76 16.42 -25.24
C GLU A 368 16.82 15.63 -26.16
N PHE A 369 16.90 14.30 -26.15
CA PHE A 369 15.98 13.41 -26.86
C PHE A 369 14.54 13.54 -26.37
N LEU A 370 14.32 13.76 -25.07
CA LEU A 370 12.98 13.87 -24.50
C LEU A 370 12.24 15.12 -25.01
N PRO A 371 10.91 15.03 -25.24
CA PRO A 371 10.09 16.17 -25.63
C PRO A 371 10.19 17.33 -24.63
N PRO A 372 10.09 18.61 -25.08
CA PRO A 372 10.25 19.77 -24.21
C PRO A 372 9.32 19.81 -22.99
N PHE A 373 8.10 19.24 -23.10
CA PHE A 373 7.16 19.20 -21.98
C PHE A 373 7.61 18.21 -20.88
N ILE A 374 8.18 17.07 -21.25
CA ILE A 374 8.75 16.10 -20.30
C ILE A 374 9.98 16.67 -19.62
N ARG A 375 10.88 17.31 -20.38
CA ARG A 375 12.06 17.98 -19.80
C ARG A 375 11.69 18.91 -18.65
N LYS A 376 10.67 19.76 -18.84
CA LYS A 376 10.17 20.67 -17.79
C LYS A 376 9.63 19.92 -16.57
N GLN A 377 8.94 18.80 -16.77
CA GLN A 377 8.37 18.00 -15.68
C GLN A 377 9.45 17.25 -14.87
N LEU A 378 10.54 16.81 -15.51
CA LEU A 378 11.68 16.16 -14.84
C LEU A 378 12.53 17.12 -14.01
N LEU A 379 12.45 18.42 -14.28
CA LEU A 379 13.18 19.48 -13.56
C LEU A 379 12.44 19.98 -12.30
N LEU A 380 11.26 19.45 -12.00
CA LEU A 380 10.53 19.78 -10.77
C LEU A 380 11.28 19.27 -9.54
N ASP A 381 11.16 20.01 -8.43
CA ASP A 381 11.74 19.58 -7.16
C ASP A 381 11.15 18.23 -6.71
N PRO A 382 11.98 17.33 -6.14
CA PRO A 382 11.51 16.04 -5.67
C PRO A 382 10.47 16.16 -4.55
N GLU A 383 9.60 15.16 -4.41
CA GLU A 383 8.72 15.03 -3.25
C GLU A 383 9.55 14.84 -1.98
N SER A 384 8.91 15.00 -0.81
CA SER A 384 9.62 14.85 0.47
C SER A 384 10.34 13.49 0.58
N ASP A 385 9.80 12.38 0.09
CA ASP A 385 10.48 11.06 0.06
C ASP A 385 11.63 10.91 -0.97
N ASP A 386 12.16 12.01 -1.52
CA ASP A 386 13.20 12.04 -2.56
C ASP A 386 12.80 11.36 -3.89
N SER A 387 11.50 11.07 -4.07
CA SER A 387 10.96 10.60 -5.34
C SER A 387 10.65 11.77 -6.28
N ALA A 388 10.61 11.50 -7.58
CA ALA A 388 10.13 12.49 -8.53
C ALA A 388 8.64 12.76 -8.29
N GLN A 389 8.13 13.91 -8.76
CA GLN A 389 6.70 14.20 -8.72
C GLN A 389 5.95 13.37 -9.78
N LEU A 390 5.85 12.05 -9.58
CA LEU A 390 5.35 11.06 -10.54
C LEU A 390 3.97 11.42 -11.13
N SER A 391 3.10 12.02 -10.31
CA SER A 391 1.77 12.41 -10.77
C SER A 391 1.80 13.58 -11.78
N GLN A 392 2.85 14.41 -11.77
CA GLN A 392 3.06 15.52 -12.72
C GLN A 392 3.78 15.11 -14.01
N ILE A 393 4.45 13.94 -14.02
CA ILE A 393 5.15 13.45 -15.20
C ILE A 393 4.17 12.71 -16.11
N GLU A 394 3.88 13.29 -17.27
CA GLU A 394 2.90 12.80 -18.24
C GLU A 394 3.46 11.65 -19.09
N THR A 395 3.78 10.54 -18.42
CA THR A 395 4.40 9.34 -19.03
C THR A 395 3.56 8.74 -20.16
N GLU A 396 2.24 8.80 -20.05
CA GLU A 396 1.30 8.41 -21.11
C GLU A 396 1.48 9.22 -22.38
N LYS A 397 1.70 10.53 -22.26
CA LYS A 397 1.90 11.42 -23.40
C LYS A 397 3.29 11.24 -24.00
N LEU A 398 4.31 10.99 -23.16
CA LEU A 398 5.66 10.63 -23.62
C LEU A 398 5.61 9.38 -24.50
N LEU A 399 5.04 8.28 -23.99
CA LEU A 399 4.98 7.03 -24.75
C LEU A 399 4.09 7.15 -25.99
N ALA A 400 2.94 7.82 -25.89
CA ALA A 400 2.10 8.08 -27.06
C ALA A 400 2.84 8.84 -28.17
N HIS A 401 3.62 9.86 -27.80
CA HIS A 401 4.42 10.65 -28.74
C HIS A 401 5.53 9.81 -29.41
N LEU A 402 6.26 9.01 -28.63
CA LEU A 402 7.32 8.14 -29.15
C LEU A 402 6.75 7.04 -30.06
N VAL A 403 5.63 6.42 -29.67
CA VAL A 403 4.92 5.41 -30.47
C VAL A 403 4.40 6.00 -31.78
N GLU A 404 3.82 7.20 -31.74
CA GLU A 404 3.36 7.88 -32.96
C GLU A 404 4.53 8.16 -33.92
N ALA A 405 5.67 8.64 -33.40
CA ALA A 405 6.86 8.87 -34.22
C ALA A 405 7.40 7.57 -34.86
N GLU A 406 7.45 6.49 -34.09
CA GLU A 406 7.95 5.19 -34.56
C GLU A 406 6.96 4.52 -35.55
N ILE A 407 5.65 4.55 -35.31
CA ILE A 407 4.65 4.05 -36.28
C ILE A 407 4.72 4.84 -37.59
N ASN A 408 4.87 6.18 -37.53
CA ASN A 408 5.02 7.00 -38.73
C ASN A 408 6.29 6.65 -39.52
N LYS A 409 7.38 6.30 -38.83
CA LYS A 409 8.60 5.79 -39.45
C LYS A 409 8.33 4.43 -40.14
N ARG A 410 7.72 3.47 -39.43
CA ARG A 410 7.35 2.15 -39.98
C ARG A 410 6.40 2.26 -41.18
N LEU A 411 5.51 3.25 -41.19
CA LEU A 411 4.60 3.53 -42.30
C LEU A 411 5.37 4.03 -43.54
N LYS A 412 6.39 4.89 -43.35
CA LYS A 412 7.27 5.34 -44.45
C LYS A 412 8.13 4.21 -45.00
N GLU A 413 8.58 3.30 -44.14
CA GLU A 413 9.37 2.11 -44.50
C GLU A 413 8.52 0.97 -45.09
N GLY A 414 7.18 1.05 -44.99
CA GLY A 414 6.25 0.04 -45.50
C GLY A 414 6.12 -1.21 -44.62
N THR A 415 6.72 -1.21 -43.42
CA THR A 415 6.65 -2.33 -42.45
C THR A 415 5.33 -2.32 -41.67
N TYR A 416 4.70 -1.16 -41.52
CA TYR A 416 3.34 -1.01 -40.98
C TYR A 416 2.36 -0.63 -42.10
N LYS A 417 1.32 -1.45 -42.32
CA LYS A 417 0.29 -1.26 -43.36
C LYS A 417 -1.08 -0.88 -42.82
N GLY A 418 -1.16 -0.55 -41.52
CA GLY A 418 -2.43 -0.21 -40.89
C GLY A 418 -2.88 1.23 -41.15
N LYS A 419 -4.02 1.61 -40.55
CA LYS A 419 -4.52 2.99 -40.58
C LYS A 419 -3.63 3.95 -39.80
N LYS A 420 -3.84 5.26 -40.01
CA LYS A 420 -3.22 6.32 -39.22
C LYS A 420 -3.41 6.05 -37.72
N PHE A 421 -2.31 6.04 -36.99
CA PHE A 421 -2.31 5.92 -35.54
C PHE A 421 -2.83 7.21 -34.89
N ASN A 422 -3.79 7.08 -33.97
CA ASN A 422 -4.31 8.20 -33.19
C ASN A 422 -4.33 7.80 -31.72
N ALA A 423 -3.56 8.52 -30.90
CA ALA A 423 -3.50 8.29 -29.46
C ALA A 423 -4.40 9.26 -28.69
N ILE A 424 -5.09 8.75 -27.66
CA ILE A 424 -5.82 9.55 -26.67
C ILE A 424 -5.25 9.24 -25.29
N CYS A 425 -4.87 10.27 -24.55
CA CYS A 425 -4.23 10.12 -23.24
C CYS A 425 -5.19 10.46 -22.10
N HIS A 426 -5.21 9.61 -21.08
CA HIS A 426 -5.96 9.83 -19.84
C HIS A 426 -5.07 9.61 -18.62
N PHE A 427 -5.35 10.33 -17.53
CA PHE A 427 -4.77 10.05 -16.23
C PHE A 427 -5.88 9.80 -15.21
N PHE A 428 -5.96 8.57 -14.71
CA PHE A 428 -6.93 8.20 -13.69
C PHE A 428 -6.30 8.07 -12.30
N GLY A 429 -6.89 8.78 -11.34
CA GLY A 429 -6.47 8.74 -9.95
C GLY A 429 -7.29 9.70 -9.09
N TYR A 430 -7.22 11.00 -9.36
CA TYR A 430 -7.86 12.03 -8.53
C TYR A 430 -9.37 11.85 -8.40
N GLN A 431 -10.04 11.49 -9.49
CA GLN A 431 -11.48 11.22 -9.55
C GLN A 431 -11.90 10.01 -8.70
N ALA A 432 -10.98 9.08 -8.40
CA ALA A 432 -11.27 7.89 -7.61
C ALA A 432 -10.99 8.12 -6.10
N ARG A 433 -10.03 8.98 -5.73
CA ARG A 433 -9.62 9.18 -4.31
C ARG A 433 -10.74 9.70 -3.41
N GLY A 434 -11.70 10.41 -3.99
CA GLY A 434 -12.85 10.98 -3.28
C GLY A 434 -14.11 10.12 -3.35
N SER A 435 -14.06 8.94 -3.99
CA SER A 435 -15.23 8.10 -4.17
C SER A 435 -15.76 7.54 -2.84
N LEU A 436 -17.07 7.27 -2.79
CA LEU A 436 -17.68 6.57 -1.67
C LEU A 436 -17.05 5.18 -1.54
N PRO A 437 -16.64 4.75 -0.32
CA PRO A 437 -16.02 3.46 -0.11
C PRO A 437 -16.96 2.29 -0.42
N SER A 438 -16.39 1.22 -0.97
CA SER A 438 -17.04 -0.08 -1.13
C SER A 438 -17.46 -0.67 0.21
N LYS A 439 -18.36 -1.67 0.21
CA LYS A 439 -18.70 -2.40 1.44
C LYS A 439 -17.45 -3.01 2.10
N PHE A 440 -16.55 -3.58 1.31
CA PHE A 440 -15.30 -4.15 1.80
C PHE A 440 -14.43 -3.11 2.51
N ASP A 441 -14.19 -1.94 1.90
CA ASP A 441 -13.37 -0.89 2.53
C ASP A 441 -14.08 -0.25 3.73
N CYS A 442 -15.41 -0.13 3.71
CA CYS A 442 -16.21 0.29 4.87
C CYS A 442 -16.00 -0.64 6.07
N ASP A 443 -16.18 -1.95 5.87
CA ASP A 443 -16.02 -2.98 6.90
C ASP A 443 -14.55 -3.04 7.35
N TYR A 444 -13.60 -3.10 6.41
CA TYR A 444 -12.18 -3.22 6.72
C TYR A 444 -11.68 -2.03 7.57
N ALA A 445 -11.99 -0.80 7.15
CA ALA A 445 -11.63 0.41 7.88
C ALA A 445 -12.27 0.47 9.27
N TYR A 446 -13.57 0.16 9.36
CA TYR A 446 -14.31 0.21 10.62
C TYR A 446 -13.71 -0.76 11.63
N VAL A 447 -13.43 -2.00 11.22
CA VAL A 447 -12.81 -3.02 12.07
C VAL A 447 -11.40 -2.61 12.49
N LEU A 448 -10.58 -2.03 11.61
CA LEU A 448 -9.25 -1.51 11.99
C LEU A 448 -9.35 -0.41 13.06
N GLY A 449 -10.37 0.45 13.00
CA GLY A 449 -10.65 1.45 14.03
C GLY A 449 -10.91 0.81 15.41
N HIS A 450 -11.71 -0.25 15.44
CA HIS A 450 -11.94 -1.05 16.67
C HIS A 450 -10.65 -1.71 17.17
N VAL A 451 -9.85 -2.28 16.27
CA VAL A 451 -8.55 -2.88 16.62
C VAL A 451 -7.61 -1.84 17.26
N CYS A 452 -7.60 -0.60 16.78
CA CYS A 452 -6.79 0.47 17.38
C CYS A 452 -7.14 0.70 18.85
N TYR A 453 -8.42 0.68 19.21
CA TYR A 453 -8.84 0.77 20.61
C TYR A 453 -8.25 -0.37 21.44
N HIS A 454 -8.34 -1.62 20.96
CA HIS A 454 -7.83 -2.77 21.71
C HIS A 454 -6.30 -2.80 21.83
N ILE A 455 -5.58 -2.27 20.83
CA ILE A 455 -4.12 -2.05 20.92
C ILE A 455 -3.79 -1.09 22.07
N LEU A 456 -4.50 0.05 22.13
CA LEU A 456 -4.32 1.05 23.18
C LEU A 456 -4.71 0.52 24.56
N ALA A 457 -5.85 -0.19 24.65
CA ALA A 457 -6.33 -0.80 25.89
C ALA A 457 -5.37 -1.88 26.42
N ALA A 458 -4.68 -2.60 25.52
CA ALA A 458 -3.62 -3.54 25.88
C ALA A 458 -2.26 -2.86 26.16
N GLY A 459 -2.17 -1.53 26.08
CA GLY A 459 -0.95 -0.77 26.38
C GLY A 459 0.17 -0.88 25.35
N LEU A 460 -0.16 -1.32 24.13
CA LEU A 460 0.82 -1.63 23.08
C LEU A 460 1.29 -0.36 22.34
N ASN A 461 2.61 -0.16 22.26
CA ASN A 461 3.24 1.01 21.62
C ASN A 461 4.00 0.61 20.35
N GLY A 462 3.83 1.35 19.26
CA GLY A 462 4.57 1.09 18.01
C GLY A 462 4.00 -0.06 17.20
N TYR A 463 2.70 -0.34 17.35
CA TYR A 463 2.00 -1.42 16.65
C TYR A 463 1.16 -0.90 15.50
N MET A 464 1.03 -1.72 14.45
CA MET A 464 0.07 -1.55 13.39
C MET A 464 -1.18 -2.40 13.66
N ALA A 465 -2.36 -1.85 13.43
CA ALA A 465 -3.61 -2.62 13.40
C ALA A 465 -3.62 -3.55 12.19
N THR A 466 -3.86 -4.85 12.41
CA THR A 466 -3.82 -5.86 11.35
C THR A 466 -5.08 -6.70 11.30
N LEU A 467 -5.49 -7.03 10.07
CA LEU A 467 -6.55 -8.00 9.79
C LEU A 467 -6.06 -8.98 8.75
N THR A 468 -6.33 -10.26 8.99
CA THR A 468 -6.00 -11.35 8.07
C THR A 468 -7.25 -12.14 7.74
N ASN A 469 -7.14 -12.97 6.72
CA ASN A 469 -8.21 -13.75 6.14
C ASN A 469 -9.27 -12.89 5.42
N LEU A 470 -8.84 -11.78 4.80
CA LEU A 470 -9.72 -10.75 4.22
C LEU A 470 -10.48 -11.25 2.98
N LYS A 471 -10.00 -12.29 2.29
CA LYS A 471 -10.75 -12.93 1.19
C LYS A 471 -12.07 -13.55 1.65
N ASN A 472 -12.17 -13.95 2.92
CA ASN A 472 -13.36 -14.58 3.50
C ASN A 472 -14.38 -13.52 3.99
N PRO A 473 -15.62 -13.92 4.32
CA PRO A 473 -16.59 -13.03 4.95
C PRO A 473 -16.10 -12.49 6.30
N VAL A 474 -16.60 -11.32 6.71
CA VAL A 474 -16.13 -10.56 7.90
C VAL A 474 -16.14 -11.39 9.18
N ASN A 475 -17.10 -12.29 9.34
CA ASN A 475 -17.18 -13.16 10.51
C ASN A 475 -16.02 -14.18 10.65
N LYS A 476 -15.19 -14.35 9.61
CA LYS A 476 -13.99 -15.20 9.61
C LYS A 476 -12.69 -14.39 9.64
N TRP A 477 -12.76 -13.06 9.64
CA TRP A 477 -11.57 -12.23 9.76
C TRP A 477 -10.91 -12.42 11.11
N ARG A 478 -9.58 -12.36 11.14
CA ARG A 478 -8.79 -12.47 12.37
C ARG A 478 -8.19 -11.11 12.68
N CYS A 479 -8.45 -10.63 13.88
CA CYS A 479 -8.01 -9.33 14.36
C CYS A 479 -6.72 -9.48 15.17
N GLY A 480 -5.75 -8.61 14.92
CA GLY A 480 -4.50 -8.61 15.66
C GLY A 480 -3.75 -7.28 15.55
N ALA A 481 -2.54 -7.29 16.06
CA ALA A 481 -1.60 -6.20 15.95
C ALA A 481 -0.18 -6.74 15.77
N ALA A 482 0.60 -6.07 14.93
CA ALA A 482 1.98 -6.42 14.68
C ALA A 482 2.90 -5.21 14.93
N PRO A 483 4.07 -5.37 15.56
CA PRO A 483 5.03 -4.28 15.76
C PRO A 483 5.49 -3.71 14.42
N ILE A 484 5.45 -2.40 14.25
CA ILE A 484 5.84 -1.75 12.99
C ILE A 484 7.33 -2.01 12.68
N ALA A 485 8.18 -2.09 13.70
CA ALA A 485 9.60 -2.39 13.57
C ALA A 485 9.87 -3.74 12.87
N SER A 486 8.98 -4.73 13.04
CA SER A 486 9.08 -6.04 12.37
C SER A 486 8.80 -5.97 10.86
N MET A 487 8.25 -4.85 10.36
CA MET A 487 7.92 -4.62 8.96
C MET A 487 8.96 -3.76 8.22
N MET A 488 10.01 -3.32 8.92
CA MET A 488 11.02 -2.41 8.36
C MET A 488 12.15 -3.18 7.68
N THR A 489 12.75 -2.55 6.68
CA THR A 489 14.03 -3.00 6.08
C THR A 489 14.97 -1.81 5.88
N VAL A 490 16.24 -2.10 5.63
CA VAL A 490 17.31 -1.11 5.51
C VAL A 490 17.84 -1.09 4.08
N LYS A 491 17.63 0.02 3.37
CA LYS A 491 18.25 0.22 2.05
C LYS A 491 19.75 0.41 2.19
N ARG A 492 20.53 -0.34 1.43
CA ARG A 492 21.99 -0.20 1.33
C ARG A 492 22.31 0.44 0.00
N TRP A 493 22.99 1.58 0.00
CA TRP A 493 23.47 2.22 -1.23
C TRP A 493 24.96 1.95 -1.41
N ALA A 494 25.33 1.42 -2.57
CA ALA A 494 26.71 1.43 -3.02
C ALA A 494 26.93 2.74 -3.76
N GLN A 495 27.48 3.75 -3.08
CA GLN A 495 27.94 4.96 -3.78
C GLN A 495 29.35 4.79 -4.36
N ASN A 496 30.18 3.91 -3.79
CA ASN A 496 31.53 3.63 -4.24
C ASN A 496 31.85 2.13 -4.17
N PRO A 497 32.75 1.58 -5.02
CA PRO A 497 33.28 0.24 -4.85
C PRO A 497 34.13 0.21 -3.57
N GLY A 498 33.56 -0.26 -2.46
CA GLY A 498 34.25 -0.42 -1.17
C GLY A 498 33.57 0.22 0.05
N ALA A 499 32.55 1.07 -0.13
CA ALA A 499 31.81 1.67 0.97
C ALA A 499 30.29 1.61 0.72
N SER A 500 29.58 0.82 1.53
CA SER A 500 28.11 0.80 1.56
C SER A 500 27.64 1.81 2.60
N SER A 501 26.92 2.86 2.20
CA SER A 501 26.18 3.68 3.15
C SER A 501 24.91 2.93 3.55
N ILE A 502 24.74 2.74 4.85
CA ILE A 502 23.56 2.07 5.43
C ILE A 502 22.48 3.13 5.59
N GLY A 503 21.34 2.93 4.93
CA GLY A 503 20.17 3.80 5.06
C GLY A 503 19.52 3.72 6.44
N LYS A 504 18.61 4.64 6.73
CA LYS A 504 17.77 4.54 7.93
C LYS A 504 16.74 3.42 7.74
N PRO A 505 16.41 2.64 8.78
CA PRO A 505 15.30 1.71 8.71
C PRO A 505 14.01 2.44 8.36
N ALA A 506 13.23 1.87 7.44
CA ALA A 506 11.91 2.35 7.06
C ALA A 506 11.04 1.18 6.61
N ILE A 507 9.73 1.38 6.59
CA ILE A 507 8.85 0.52 5.80
C ILE A 507 9.05 0.90 4.34
N HIS A 508 9.15 -0.08 3.44
CA HIS A 508 9.25 0.17 2.01
C HIS A 508 7.99 -0.30 1.29
N PRO A 509 7.62 0.35 0.17
CA PRO A 509 6.50 -0.10 -0.65
C PRO A 509 6.78 -1.50 -1.18
N ALA A 510 5.83 -2.42 -0.99
CA ALA A 510 5.84 -3.72 -1.65
C ALA A 510 5.51 -3.54 -3.13
N THR A 511 6.32 -4.14 -3.99
CA THR A 511 6.09 -4.16 -5.44
C THR A 511 5.24 -5.37 -5.84
N VAL A 512 4.76 -5.39 -7.08
CA VAL A 512 4.13 -6.59 -7.65
C VAL A 512 5.12 -7.76 -7.63
N ASP A 513 4.68 -8.92 -7.14
CA ASP A 513 5.46 -10.15 -7.19
C ASP A 513 5.31 -10.79 -8.57
N LEU A 514 6.37 -10.74 -9.39
CA LEU A 514 6.43 -11.35 -10.72
C LEU A 514 6.44 -12.90 -10.68
N LYS A 515 6.44 -13.51 -9.49
CA LYS A 515 6.22 -14.94 -9.26
C LYS A 515 4.90 -15.22 -8.56
N GLY A 516 4.12 -14.18 -8.28
CA GLY A 516 2.85 -14.26 -7.57
C GLY A 516 1.70 -14.72 -8.47
N LYS A 517 0.65 -15.26 -7.84
CA LYS A 517 -0.53 -15.80 -8.55
C LYS A 517 -1.32 -14.75 -9.34
N ALA A 518 -1.39 -13.51 -8.84
CA ALA A 518 -2.07 -12.42 -9.55
C ALA A 518 -1.37 -12.08 -10.86
N TYR A 519 -0.03 -12.04 -10.85
CA TYR A 519 0.77 -11.82 -12.05
C TYR A 519 0.73 -13.04 -13.00
N GLU A 520 0.77 -14.26 -12.45
CA GLU A 520 0.60 -15.48 -13.24
C GLU A 520 -0.73 -15.48 -14.02
N LEU A 521 -1.84 -15.11 -13.36
CA LEU A 521 -3.15 -14.98 -13.98
C LEU A 521 -3.16 -13.94 -15.11
N LEU A 522 -2.47 -12.81 -14.94
CA LEU A 522 -2.28 -11.83 -16.01
C LEU A 522 -1.53 -12.45 -17.19
N ARG A 523 -0.38 -13.07 -16.93
CA ARG A 523 0.50 -13.65 -17.94
C ARG A 523 -0.20 -14.73 -18.78
N GLU A 524 -0.99 -15.59 -18.15
CA GLU A 524 -1.78 -16.62 -18.83
C GLU A 524 -2.79 -16.06 -19.86
N ASN A 525 -3.26 -14.83 -19.62
CA ASN A 525 -4.29 -14.19 -20.45
C ASN A 525 -3.74 -13.05 -21.32
N ALA A 526 -2.49 -12.61 -21.14
CA ALA A 526 -1.95 -11.41 -21.77
C ALA A 526 -2.02 -11.45 -23.31
N SER A 527 -1.63 -12.57 -23.92
CA SER A 527 -1.71 -12.74 -25.39
C SER A 527 -3.14 -12.71 -25.91
N LYS A 528 -4.10 -13.25 -25.14
CA LYS A 528 -5.53 -13.19 -25.49
C LYS A 528 -6.05 -11.76 -25.37
N PHE A 529 -5.78 -11.07 -24.27
CA PHE A 529 -6.20 -9.68 -24.09
C PHE A 529 -5.65 -8.75 -25.18
N LEU A 530 -4.39 -8.97 -25.59
CA LEU A 530 -3.75 -8.19 -26.63
C LEU A 530 -4.48 -8.31 -27.98
N ILE A 531 -4.87 -9.52 -28.35
CA ILE A 531 -5.39 -9.83 -29.68
C ILE A 531 -6.91 -9.83 -29.72
N ASP A 532 -7.53 -10.55 -28.79
CA ASP A 532 -8.97 -10.70 -28.68
C ASP A 532 -9.54 -9.54 -27.85
N ASP A 533 -10.58 -8.87 -28.32
CA ASP A 533 -11.20 -7.75 -27.60
C ASP A 533 -12.11 -8.27 -26.47
N LEU A 534 -11.50 -8.92 -25.47
CA LEU A 534 -12.15 -9.59 -24.34
C LEU A 534 -12.46 -8.62 -23.19
N TYR A 535 -12.76 -7.37 -23.53
CA TYR A 535 -13.02 -6.31 -22.56
C TYR A 535 -14.16 -6.71 -21.63
N ARG A 536 -13.95 -6.47 -20.33
CA ARG A 536 -14.95 -6.73 -19.30
C ARG A 536 -15.40 -5.42 -18.68
N ASN A 537 -16.70 -5.24 -18.50
CA ASN A 537 -17.24 -4.09 -17.79
C ASN A 537 -17.78 -4.52 -16.41
N PRO A 538 -17.10 -4.22 -15.29
CA PRO A 538 -17.59 -4.53 -13.96
C PRO A 538 -18.76 -3.61 -13.54
N GLY A 539 -19.06 -2.56 -14.31
CA GLY A 539 -20.07 -1.57 -13.98
C GLY A 539 -19.61 -0.60 -12.88
N PRO A 540 -20.50 0.33 -12.48
CA PRO A 540 -20.24 1.20 -11.34
C PRO A 540 -20.08 0.44 -10.04
N LEU A 541 -19.38 1.04 -9.07
CA LEU A 541 -19.30 0.50 -7.71
C LEU A 541 -20.70 0.25 -7.15
N GLN A 542 -21.02 -1.01 -6.90
CA GLN A 542 -22.30 -1.40 -6.32
C GLN A 542 -22.22 -1.36 -4.80
N PHE A 543 -23.25 -0.78 -4.18
CA PHE A 543 -23.39 -0.75 -2.72
C PHE A 543 -24.41 -1.77 -2.21
N ASP A 544 -25.22 -2.33 -3.11
CA ASP A 544 -26.15 -3.40 -2.81
C ASP A 544 -26.35 -4.31 -4.03
N GLY A 545 -26.88 -5.50 -3.82
CA GLY A 545 -27.11 -6.49 -4.88
C GLY A 545 -25.83 -7.19 -5.39
N PRO A 546 -25.92 -7.86 -6.54
CA PRO A 546 -24.80 -8.63 -7.09
C PRO A 546 -23.55 -7.78 -7.32
N GLY A 547 -22.39 -8.27 -6.87
CA GLY A 547 -21.11 -7.59 -7.02
C GLY A 547 -20.76 -6.57 -5.92
N ALA A 548 -21.71 -6.20 -5.05
CA ALA A 548 -21.44 -5.29 -3.94
C ALA A 548 -20.42 -5.85 -2.93
N ASP A 549 -20.42 -7.18 -2.73
CA ASP A 549 -19.52 -7.90 -1.84
C ASP A 549 -18.28 -8.48 -2.55
N ALA A 550 -18.09 -8.15 -3.84
CA ALA A 550 -16.90 -8.54 -4.58
C ALA A 550 -15.66 -7.92 -3.91
N LYS A 551 -14.55 -8.66 -3.89
CA LYS A 551 -13.27 -8.22 -3.34
C LYS A 551 -12.25 -8.10 -4.47
N PRO A 552 -11.08 -7.47 -4.25
CA PRO A 552 -10.03 -7.41 -5.26
C PRO A 552 -9.64 -8.82 -5.73
N ILE A 553 -9.46 -8.99 -7.03
CA ILE A 553 -9.08 -10.25 -7.65
C ILE A 553 -7.72 -10.70 -7.10
N SER A 554 -6.75 -9.78 -7.04
CA SER A 554 -5.43 -9.99 -6.43
C SER A 554 -5.52 -10.57 -5.01
N LEU A 555 -6.38 -10.02 -4.15
CA LEU A 555 -6.60 -10.54 -2.80
C LEU A 555 -7.21 -11.96 -2.79
N CYS A 556 -8.08 -12.27 -3.75
CA CYS A 556 -8.76 -13.55 -3.81
C CYS A 556 -7.86 -14.68 -4.32
N VAL A 557 -6.98 -14.38 -5.27
CA VAL A 557 -6.07 -15.37 -5.87
C VAL A 557 -4.80 -15.57 -5.05
N GLU A 558 -4.34 -14.53 -4.35
CA GLU A 558 -3.17 -14.61 -3.49
C GLU A 558 -3.53 -15.28 -2.17
N ASP A 559 -2.95 -16.45 -1.91
CA ASP A 559 -3.17 -17.16 -0.65
C ASP A 559 -2.23 -16.63 0.44
N GLN A 560 -2.54 -15.44 0.95
CA GLN A 560 -1.71 -14.67 1.88
C GLN A 560 -2.12 -14.77 3.35
N ASP A 561 -2.88 -15.80 3.74
CA ASP A 561 -3.22 -16.06 5.15
C ASP A 561 -1.99 -16.62 5.91
N TYR A 562 -0.98 -15.76 6.08
CA TYR A 562 0.27 -16.08 6.76
C TYR A 562 0.02 -16.55 8.19
N MET A 563 -0.81 -15.83 8.94
CA MET A 563 -1.18 -16.21 10.31
C MET A 563 -1.97 -17.52 10.35
N GLY A 564 -2.83 -17.79 9.37
CA GLY A 564 -3.47 -19.10 9.20
C GLY A 564 -2.47 -20.22 8.96
N ARG A 565 -1.45 -19.99 8.15
CA ARG A 565 -0.38 -20.96 7.88
C ARG A 565 0.49 -21.23 9.12
N ILE A 566 0.83 -20.20 9.89
CA ILE A 566 1.53 -20.37 11.19
C ILE A 566 0.68 -21.23 12.13
N LYS A 567 -0.61 -20.90 12.28
CA LYS A 567 -1.51 -21.68 13.14
C LYS A 567 -1.60 -23.14 12.69
N LYS A 568 -1.69 -23.38 11.37
CA LYS A 568 -1.71 -24.74 10.80
C LYS A 568 -0.39 -25.49 11.06
N LEU A 569 0.74 -24.79 11.02
CA LEU A 569 2.04 -25.36 11.39
C LEU A 569 2.06 -25.78 12.87
N GLN A 570 1.59 -24.92 13.78
CA GLN A 570 1.47 -25.24 15.20
C GLN A 570 0.57 -26.47 15.44
N GLU A 571 -0.57 -26.56 14.75
CA GLU A 571 -1.45 -27.74 14.83
C GLU A 571 -0.74 -29.04 14.38
N TYR A 572 0.16 -28.99 13.40
CA TYR A 572 0.96 -30.14 13.01
C TYR A 572 2.00 -30.50 14.08
N LEU A 573 2.67 -29.51 14.66
CA LEU A 573 3.63 -29.72 15.74
C LEU A 573 2.96 -30.33 16.98
N ASP A 574 1.77 -29.88 17.35
CA ASP A 574 0.98 -30.44 18.45
C ASP A 574 0.54 -31.88 18.18
N LYS A 575 0.20 -32.21 16.93
CA LYS A 575 -0.07 -33.60 16.53
C LYS A 575 1.16 -34.48 16.70
N VAL A 576 2.33 -34.02 16.23
CA VAL A 576 3.59 -34.74 16.42
C VAL A 576 3.88 -34.92 17.91
N ARG A 577 3.76 -33.86 18.72
CA ARG A 577 3.93 -33.91 20.18
C ARG A 577 2.98 -34.90 20.86
N THR A 578 1.75 -35.03 20.33
CA THR A 578 0.74 -35.95 20.85
C THR A 578 1.05 -37.40 20.50
N ILE A 579 1.62 -37.66 19.32
CA ILE A 579 2.03 -38.99 18.86
C ILE A 579 3.29 -39.46 19.61
N VAL A 580 4.27 -38.57 19.80
CA VAL A 580 5.57 -38.87 20.41
C VAL A 580 5.53 -38.67 21.94
N LYS A 581 4.58 -39.33 22.62
CA LYS A 581 4.50 -39.33 24.09
C LYS A 581 5.40 -40.42 24.70
N PRO A 582 5.81 -40.28 25.99
CA PRO A 582 6.49 -41.35 26.71
C PRO A 582 5.68 -42.66 26.62
N GLY A 583 6.30 -43.71 26.07
CA GLY A 583 5.65 -45.00 25.79
C GLY A 583 5.36 -45.29 24.31
N CYS A 584 5.61 -44.36 23.38
CA CYS A 584 5.57 -44.65 21.94
C CYS A 584 6.68 -45.63 21.51
N SER A 585 6.51 -46.29 20.36
CA SER A 585 7.51 -47.22 19.86
C SER A 585 8.81 -46.51 19.47
N GLN A 586 9.94 -47.21 19.63
CA GLN A 586 11.26 -46.71 19.25
C GLN A 586 11.34 -46.33 17.76
N GLU A 587 10.60 -47.04 16.90
CA GLU A 587 10.53 -46.76 15.47
C GLU A 587 9.86 -45.41 15.18
N VAL A 588 8.75 -45.11 15.87
CA VAL A 588 8.03 -43.83 15.74
C VAL A 588 8.90 -42.68 16.24
N LEU A 589 9.59 -42.86 17.36
CA LEU A 589 10.50 -41.84 17.91
C LEU A 589 11.67 -41.56 16.96
N LYS A 590 12.31 -42.60 16.41
CA LYS A 590 13.40 -42.45 15.43
C LYS A 590 12.93 -41.76 14.15
N ALA A 591 11.77 -42.14 13.63
CA ALA A 591 11.19 -41.51 12.45
C ALA A 591 10.89 -40.02 12.69
N ALA A 592 10.27 -39.68 13.82
CA ALA A 592 9.98 -38.30 14.18
C ALA A 592 11.26 -37.45 14.31
N LEU A 593 12.29 -37.95 15.00
CA LEU A 593 13.57 -37.24 15.12
C LEU A 593 14.23 -37.02 13.76
N SER A 594 14.26 -38.03 12.89
CA SER A 594 14.87 -37.92 11.56
C SER A 594 14.14 -36.90 10.69
N VAL A 595 12.81 -36.92 10.67
CA VAL A 595 12.01 -35.97 9.86
C VAL A 595 12.16 -34.55 10.40
N MET A 596 12.06 -34.37 11.72
CA MET A 596 12.20 -33.04 12.33
C MET A 596 13.60 -32.47 12.14
N GLY A 597 14.66 -33.29 12.25
CA GLY A 597 16.03 -32.88 11.95
C GLY A 597 16.17 -32.39 10.50
N SER A 598 15.65 -33.16 9.53
CA SER A 598 15.67 -32.74 8.12
C SER A 598 14.90 -31.44 7.88
N VAL A 599 13.75 -31.24 8.53
CA VAL A 599 13.00 -29.98 8.45
C VAL A 599 13.82 -28.82 9.01
N THR A 600 14.47 -28.99 10.16
CA THR A 600 15.33 -27.97 10.76
C THR A 600 16.50 -27.60 9.85
N ASP A 601 17.17 -28.60 9.25
CA ASP A 601 18.28 -28.37 8.33
C ASP A 601 17.83 -27.56 7.10
N VAL A 602 16.73 -27.96 6.45
CA VAL A 602 16.16 -27.25 5.29
C VAL A 602 15.83 -25.80 5.66
N LEU A 603 15.15 -25.59 6.79
CA LEU A 603 14.78 -24.24 7.23
C LEU A 603 16.00 -23.38 7.58
N SER A 604 17.04 -23.98 8.18
CA SER A 604 18.30 -23.28 8.47
C SER A 604 18.98 -22.81 7.19
N VAL A 605 19.05 -23.67 6.16
CA VAL A 605 19.60 -23.34 4.85
C VAL A 605 18.77 -22.23 4.21
N MET A 606 17.44 -22.33 4.20
CA MET A 606 16.56 -21.30 3.65
C MET A 606 16.76 -19.95 4.34
N SER A 607 16.86 -19.93 5.68
CA SER A 607 17.10 -18.70 6.45
C SER A 607 18.46 -18.06 6.18
N SER A 608 19.45 -18.85 5.76
CA SER A 608 20.78 -18.39 5.37
C SER A 608 20.90 -17.99 3.89
N SER A 609 20.03 -18.52 3.03
CA SER A 609 20.10 -18.38 1.56
C SER A 609 19.66 -17.02 1.01
N SER A 610 19.16 -16.11 1.86
CA SER A 610 19.03 -14.68 1.55
C SER A 610 20.36 -14.02 1.15
N PHE A 611 21.48 -14.74 1.26
CA PHE A 611 22.85 -14.28 1.05
C PHE A 611 23.53 -14.71 -0.26
N SER A 612 22.92 -15.53 -1.14
CA SER A 612 23.60 -16.02 -2.36
C SER A 612 23.04 -15.43 -3.66
N GLY A 613 23.15 -14.10 -3.79
CA GLY A 613 23.00 -13.36 -5.05
C GLY A 613 24.34 -12.86 -5.61
N LYS A 614 25.46 -13.52 -5.29
CA LYS A 614 26.77 -13.25 -5.90
C LYS A 614 27.30 -14.52 -6.53
N ALA A 615 27.43 -14.47 -7.84
CA ALA A 615 28.07 -15.47 -8.67
C ALA A 615 29.45 -15.83 -8.10
N SER A 616 29.65 -17.13 -7.88
CA SER A 616 30.97 -17.75 -7.91
C SER A 616 31.56 -17.55 -9.31
N LEU A 617 32.48 -16.60 -9.43
CA LEU A 617 33.50 -16.61 -10.48
C LEU A 617 34.68 -17.42 -9.95
N GLU A 618 35.06 -18.37 -10.78
CA GLU A 618 36.00 -19.46 -10.54
C GLU A 618 37.38 -19.02 -10.03
N ALA A 619 38.00 -19.93 -9.26
CA ALA A 619 39.39 -20.30 -9.43
C ALA A 619 39.43 -21.82 -9.70
#